data_AF-A0A3C1ZRU5-F1
#
_entry.id   AF-A0A3C1ZRU5-F1
#
_cell.length_a   1.000
_cell.length_b   1.000
_cell.length_c   1.000
_cell.angle_alpha   90.00
_cell.angle_beta   90.00
_cell.angle_gamma   90.00
#
_symmetry.space_group_name_H-M   'P 1'
#
loop_
_entity.id
_entity.type
_entity.pdbx_description
1 polymer ?
#
loop_
_entity_poly.entity_id
_entity_poly.type
_entity_poly.pdbx_seq_one_letter_code
_entity_poly.pdbx_strand_id
1 'polypeptide(L)'
;MGSWRHCHILPPNYRRGMEKYRAVLFDMDGVIVDNHRFHEEAWIDFCKQYGIHLTAEDYKLRINGRTVTEVVQFVFSGRAQAITPAEVKQYSEEKEAAYRALYGPHLARTHGLLPFLDRLKAANIPMAVGT
;
A
#
# COMPACT_ATOMS: atom_id res chain seq x y z
N MET A 1 -20.46 -28.45 -31.09
CA MET A 1 -21.16 -27.81 -29.95
C MET A 1 -20.10 -27.42 -28.93
N GLY A 2 -19.83 -26.19 -28.54
CA GLY A 2 -20.27 -24.85 -28.94
C GLY A 2 -19.14 -23.90 -28.52
N SER A 3 -18.84 -22.93 -29.39
CA SER A 3 -17.73 -21.97 -29.31
C SER A 3 -18.04 -20.86 -28.31
N TRP A 4 -17.21 -20.69 -27.28
CA TRP A 4 -17.24 -19.50 -26.41
C TRP A 4 -16.31 -18.43 -26.97
N ARG A 5 -16.86 -17.54 -27.81
CA ARG A 5 -16.25 -16.24 -28.12
C ARG A 5 -17.16 -15.16 -27.59
N HIS A 6 -16.92 -14.70 -26.36
CA HIS A 6 -17.41 -13.41 -25.90
C HIS A 6 -16.22 -12.45 -25.84
N CYS A 7 -15.90 -11.90 -27.01
CA CYS A 7 -15.09 -10.70 -27.10
C CYS A 7 -15.99 -9.54 -26.66
N HIS A 8 -15.77 -9.01 -25.45
CA HIS A 8 -16.37 -7.74 -25.05
C HIS A 8 -15.72 -6.63 -25.88
N ILE A 9 -16.36 -6.30 -27.01
CA ILE A 9 -16.06 -5.10 -27.78
C ILE A 9 -16.43 -3.92 -26.89
N LEU A 10 -15.42 -3.17 -26.44
CA LEU A 10 -15.64 -1.92 -25.72
C LEU A 10 -16.43 -0.96 -26.61
N PRO A 11 -17.38 -0.18 -26.06
CA PRO A 11 -18.11 0.81 -26.83
C PRO A 11 -17.12 1.79 -27.49
N PRO A 12 -17.35 2.18 -28.76
CA PRO A 12 -16.39 2.94 -29.59
C PRO A 12 -15.95 4.27 -28.95
N ASN A 13 -16.79 4.82 -28.07
CA ASN A 13 -16.58 6.11 -27.42
C ASN A 13 -15.48 6.07 -26.34
N TYR A 14 -15.13 4.88 -25.83
CA TYR A 14 -14.23 4.73 -24.69
C TYR A 14 -12.75 4.61 -25.10
N ARG A 15 -12.46 4.10 -26.31
CA ARG A 15 -11.10 4.08 -26.86
C ARG A 15 -10.50 5.49 -26.95
N ARG A 16 -11.32 6.48 -27.31
CA ARG A 16 -10.92 7.87 -27.56
C ARG A 16 -10.40 8.60 -26.31
N GLY A 17 -10.71 8.14 -25.09
CA GLY A 17 -10.23 8.77 -23.85
C GLY A 17 -8.87 8.26 -23.36
N MET A 18 -8.54 6.99 -23.61
CA MET A 18 -7.32 6.35 -23.10
C MET A 18 -6.10 6.50 -24.03
N GLU A 19 -6.29 6.84 -25.31
CA GLU A 19 -5.18 7.15 -26.25
C GLU A 19 -4.29 8.33 -25.80
N LYS A 20 -4.75 9.13 -24.84
CA LYS A 20 -3.98 10.24 -24.26
C LYS A 20 -2.84 9.76 -23.36
N TYR A 21 -2.96 8.58 -22.74
CA TYR A 21 -1.99 8.11 -21.75
C TYR A 21 -0.98 7.16 -22.39
N ARG A 22 0.30 7.47 -22.20
CA ARG A 22 1.42 6.68 -22.75
C ARG A 22 1.79 5.47 -21.89
N ALA A 23 1.48 5.49 -20.60
CA ALA A 23 1.70 4.42 -19.63
C ALA A 23 0.90 4.70 -18.35
N VAL A 24 0.76 3.68 -17.49
CA VAL A 24 0.26 3.80 -16.11
C VAL A 24 1.30 3.25 -15.14
N LEU A 25 1.61 4.01 -14.09
CA LEU A 25 2.46 3.58 -12.98
C LEU A 25 1.58 3.32 -11.77
N PHE A 26 1.69 2.13 -11.19
CA PHE A 26 0.98 1.74 -9.99
C PHE A 26 1.89 1.79 -8.77
N ASP A 27 1.40 2.38 -7.69
CA ASP A 27 1.94 2.13 -6.35
C ASP A 27 1.48 0.74 -5.86
N MET A 28 2.12 0.20 -4.83
CA MET A 28 1.79 -1.09 -4.23
C MET A 28 0.69 -0.94 -3.18
N ASP A 29 0.97 -0.19 -2.12
CA ASP A 29 0.18 -0.18 -0.89
C ASP A 29 -1.07 0.70 -1.04
N GLY A 30 -2.24 0.15 -0.74
CA GLY A 30 -3.53 0.81 -0.94
C GLY A 30 -3.95 0.99 -2.41
N VAL A 31 -3.10 0.62 -3.38
CA VAL A 31 -3.40 0.71 -4.83
C VAL A 31 -3.52 -0.67 -5.47
N ILE A 32 -2.47 -1.49 -5.39
CA ILE A 32 -2.53 -2.89 -5.84
C ILE A 32 -3.04 -3.79 -4.71
N VAL A 33 -2.55 -3.54 -3.50
CA VAL A 33 -2.77 -4.35 -2.31
C VAL A 33 -3.64 -3.59 -1.33
N ASP A 34 -4.70 -4.21 -0.81
CA ASP A 34 -5.57 -3.57 0.19
C ASP A 34 -5.02 -3.80 1.61
N ASN A 35 -3.91 -3.13 1.92
CA ASN A 35 -3.17 -3.34 3.16
C ASN A 35 -3.06 -2.12 4.08
N HIS A 36 -3.57 -0.94 3.69
CA HIS A 36 -3.33 0.31 4.41
C HIS A 36 -3.74 0.25 5.89
N ARG A 37 -4.90 -0.34 6.16
CA ARG A 37 -5.41 -0.56 7.51
C ARG A 37 -4.48 -1.45 8.36
N PHE A 38 -3.81 -2.42 7.75
CA PHE A 38 -2.88 -3.30 8.45
C PHE A 38 -1.55 -2.61 8.76
N HIS A 39 -1.13 -1.61 7.97
CA HIS A 39 0.00 -0.76 8.35
C HIS A 39 -0.35 0.11 9.56
N GLU A 40 -1.56 0.66 9.62
CA GLU A 40 -2.08 1.41 10.78
C GLU A 40 -2.08 0.54 12.03
N GLU A 41 -2.73 -0.63 11.96
CA GLU A 41 -2.82 -1.57 13.08
C GLU A 41 -1.43 -2.04 13.54
N ALA A 42 -0.52 -2.35 12.62
CA ALA A 42 0.84 -2.78 12.96
C ALA A 42 1.63 -1.69 13.70
N TRP A 43 1.49 -0.42 13.31
CA TRP A 43 2.13 0.69 14.02
C TRP A 43 1.54 0.90 15.42
N ILE A 44 0.21 0.83 15.54
CA ILE A 44 -0.47 0.94 16.84
C ILE A 44 -0.03 -0.18 17.77
N ASP A 45 0.01 -1.42 17.29
CA ASP A 45 0.41 -2.58 18.10
C ASP A 45 1.90 -2.58 18.42
N PHE A 46 2.74 -2.11 17.50
CA PHE A 46 4.16 -1.85 17.78
C PHE A 46 4.32 -0.83 18.91
N CYS A 47 3.65 0.33 18.85
CA CYS A 47 3.75 1.37 19.88
C CYS A 47 3.28 0.88 21.26
N LYS A 48 2.21 0.08 21.31
CA LYS A 48 1.69 -0.52 22.54
C LYS A 48 2.75 -1.37 23.27
N GLN A 49 3.61 -2.09 22.54
CA GLN A 49 4.66 -2.92 23.13
C GLN A 49 5.70 -2.10 23.91
N TYR A 50 5.86 -0.82 23.54
CA TYR A 50 6.75 0.12 24.21
C TYR A 50 6.03 1.07 25.19
N GLY A 51 4.75 0.81 25.48
CA GLY A 51 3.94 1.67 26.34
C GLY A 51 3.61 3.04 25.74
N ILE A 52 3.72 3.19 24.42
CA ILE A 52 3.44 4.44 23.70
C ILE A 52 2.01 4.40 23.19
N HIS A 53 1.24 5.45 23.52
CA HIS A 53 -0.12 5.59 23.02
C HIS A 53 -0.09 6.26 21.64
N LEU A 54 -0.45 5.50 20.60
CA LEU A 54 -0.62 5.99 19.24
C LEU A 54 -2.09 5.84 18.82
N THR A 55 -2.72 6.93 18.42
CA THR A 55 -4.11 6.91 17.93
C THR A 55 -4.18 6.75 16.39
N ALA A 56 -5.34 6.34 15.88
CA ALA A 56 -5.61 6.32 14.44
C ALA A 56 -5.49 7.71 13.80
N GLU A 57 -5.83 8.77 14.56
CA GLU A 57 -5.69 10.15 14.11
C GLU A 57 -4.21 10.57 14.02
N ASP A 58 -3.41 10.22 15.02
CA ASP A 58 -1.95 10.42 14.97
C ASP A 58 -1.33 9.68 13.79
N TYR A 59 -1.76 8.44 13.53
CA TYR A 59 -1.29 7.67 12.37
C TYR A 59 -1.56 8.42 11.06
N LYS A 60 -2.80 8.87 10.85
CA LYS A 60 -3.20 9.58 9.62
C LYS A 60 -2.46 10.90 9.43
N LEU A 61 -2.25 11.67 10.50
CA LEU A 61 -1.67 13.02 10.42
C LEU A 61 -0.14 13.02 10.44
N ARG A 62 0.49 12.01 11.08
CA ARG A 62 1.92 12.05 11.42
C ARG A 62 2.72 10.84 10.96
N ILE A 63 2.08 9.77 10.52
CA ILE A 63 2.78 8.54 10.10
C ILE A 63 2.55 8.26 8.61
N ASN A 64 1.31 8.36 8.15
CA ASN A 64 0.97 8.04 6.76
C ASN A 64 1.81 8.89 5.77
N GLY A 65 2.48 8.22 4.84
CA GLY A 65 3.32 8.85 3.81
C GLY A 65 4.70 9.31 4.28
N ARG A 66 5.12 9.00 5.51
CA ARG A 66 6.47 9.34 6.02
C ARG A 66 7.43 8.16 5.96
N THR A 67 8.72 8.46 5.99
CA THR A 67 9.75 7.42 6.07
C THR A 67 9.73 6.74 7.45
N VAL A 68 10.13 5.47 7.51
CA VAL A 68 10.21 4.73 8.78
C VAL A 68 11.09 5.45 9.79
N THR A 69 12.21 6.04 9.35
CA THR A 69 13.10 6.83 10.21
C THR A 69 12.37 7.99 10.89
N GLU A 70 11.61 8.78 10.14
CA GLU A 70 10.84 9.91 10.68
C GLU A 70 9.76 9.44 11.65
N VAL A 71 9.09 8.33 11.32
CA VAL A 71 8.03 7.75 12.17
C VAL A 71 8.61 7.26 13.49
N VAL A 72 9.70 6.50 13.46
CA VAL A 72 10.36 6.00 14.67
C VAL A 72 10.84 7.17 15.55
N GLN A 73 11.46 8.19 14.95
CA GLN A 73 11.88 9.38 15.68
C GLN A 73 10.70 10.11 16.33
N PHE A 74 9.57 10.21 15.65
CA PHE A 74 8.35 10.81 16.18
C PHE A 74 7.78 9.99 17.36
N VAL A 75 7.57 8.69 17.16
CA VAL A 75 6.99 7.78 18.15
C VAL A 75 7.82 7.76 19.44
N PHE A 76 9.15 7.78 19.33
CA PHE A 76 10.05 7.74 20.49
C PHE A 76 10.60 9.12 20.91
N SER A 77 9.98 10.22 20.46
CA SER A 77 10.44 11.59 20.76
C SER A 77 10.46 11.94 22.26
N GLY A 78 9.74 11.19 23.10
CA GLY A 78 9.75 11.34 24.56
C GLY A 78 10.94 10.69 25.29
N ARG A 79 11.84 9.97 24.58
CA ARG A 79 13.04 9.38 25.18
C ARG A 79 14.11 10.44 25.44
N ALA A 80 14.90 10.24 26.49
CA ALA A 80 16.02 11.12 26.82
C ALA A 80 17.17 11.04 25.79
N GLN A 81 17.36 9.86 25.17
CA GLN A 81 18.36 9.63 24.13
C GLN A 81 17.71 9.63 22.75
N ALA A 82 18.42 10.20 21.79
CA ALA A 82 18.04 10.15 20.38
C ALA A 82 18.09 8.72 19.85
N ILE A 83 17.18 8.41 18.92
CA ILE A 83 17.14 7.12 18.24
C ILE A 83 18.35 7.00 17.31
N THR A 84 19.10 5.92 17.48
CA THR A 84 20.23 5.58 16.62
C THR A 84 19.79 4.92 15.31
N PRO A 85 20.60 4.96 14.23
CA PRO A 85 20.27 4.25 13.00
C PRO A 85 20.09 2.73 13.17
N ALA A 86 20.81 2.14 14.13
CA ALA A 86 20.67 0.72 14.47
C ALA A 86 19.30 0.42 15.10
N GLU A 87 18.85 1.27 16.02
CA GLU A 87 17.50 1.18 16.60
C GLU A 87 16.41 1.39 15.53
N VAL A 88 16.57 2.36 14.62
CA VAL A 88 15.62 2.53 13.50
C VAL A 88 15.48 1.23 12.70
N LYS A 89 16.61 0.60 12.36
CA LYS A 89 16.60 -0.66 11.62
C LYS A 89 15.89 -1.76 12.41
N GLN A 90 16.24 -1.95 13.68
CA GLN A 90 15.63 -2.94 14.55
C GLN A 90 14.11 -2.74 14.66
N TYR A 91 13.66 -1.52 14.98
CA TYR A 91 12.24 -1.20 15.11
C TYR A 91 11.48 -1.35 13.80
N SER A 92 12.11 -1.02 12.67
CA SER A 92 11.55 -1.28 11.35
C SER A 92 11.31 -2.77 11.13
N GLU A 93 12.29 -3.62 11.46
CA GLU A 93 12.19 -5.08 11.27
C GLU A 93 11.11 -5.69 12.18
N GLU A 94 11.06 -5.27 13.44
CA GLU A 94 10.04 -5.72 14.40
C GLU A 94 8.62 -5.34 13.95
N LYS A 95 8.41 -4.07 13.57
CA LYS A 95 7.11 -3.60 13.06
C LYS A 95 6.74 -4.32 11.75
N GLU A 96 7.70 -4.56 10.86
CA GLU A 96 7.45 -5.28 9.61
C GLU A 96 7.11 -6.75 9.84
N ALA A 97 7.73 -7.41 10.82
CA ALA A 97 7.36 -8.77 11.22
C ALA A 97 5.91 -8.81 11.76
N ALA A 98 5.55 -7.85 12.62
CA ALA A 98 4.18 -7.72 13.13
C ALA A 98 3.18 -7.47 12.00
N TYR A 99 3.50 -6.57 11.06
CA TYR A 99 2.68 -6.31 9.87
C TYR A 99 2.46 -7.59 9.04
N ARG A 100 3.52 -8.36 8.74
CA ARG A 100 3.40 -9.59 7.94
C ARG A 100 2.55 -10.64 8.63
N ALA A 101 2.71 -10.80 9.94
CA ALA A 101 1.91 -11.73 10.72
C ALA A 101 0.42 -11.33 10.74
N LEU A 102 0.15 -10.03 10.87
CA LEU A 102 -1.19 -9.48 10.88
C LEU A 102 -1.87 -9.56 9.51
N TYR A 103 -1.17 -9.16 8.44
CA TYR A 103 -1.75 -9.05 7.10
C TYR A 103 -1.77 -10.37 6.34
N GLY A 104 -0.84 -11.30 6.59
CA GLY A 104 -0.72 -12.55 5.84
C GLY A 104 -2.03 -13.31 5.59
N PRO A 105 -2.89 -13.50 6.61
CA PRO A 105 -4.20 -14.15 6.45
C PRO A 105 -5.22 -13.37 5.61
N HIS A 106 -5.01 -12.07 5.44
CA HIS A 106 -5.92 -11.13 4.77
C HIS A 106 -5.43 -10.67 3.40
N LEU A 107 -4.40 -11.31 2.86
CA LEU A 107 -3.77 -10.91 1.61
C LEU A 107 -4.80 -10.81 0.48
N ALA A 108 -5.04 -9.58 0.04
CA ALA A 108 -6.05 -9.26 -0.95
C ALA A 108 -5.59 -8.12 -1.86
N ARG A 109 -5.98 -8.22 -3.12
CA ARG A 109 -5.87 -7.12 -4.09
C ARG A 109 -7.01 -6.12 -3.88
N THR A 110 -6.78 -4.87 -4.24
CA THR A 110 -7.83 -3.84 -4.19
C THR A 110 -9.01 -4.18 -5.11
N HIS A 111 -10.19 -3.72 -4.72
CA HIS A 111 -11.41 -3.94 -5.47
C HIS A 111 -11.33 -3.27 -6.86
N GLY A 112 -11.71 -3.99 -7.91
CA GLY A 112 -11.70 -3.47 -9.28
C GLY A 112 -10.34 -3.45 -9.99
N LEU A 113 -9.25 -3.88 -9.33
CA LEU A 113 -7.91 -3.91 -9.94
C LEU A 113 -7.87 -4.74 -11.23
N LEU A 114 -8.30 -6.01 -11.19
CA LEU A 114 -8.23 -6.88 -12.38
C LEU A 114 -9.02 -6.33 -13.58
N PRO A 115 -10.30 -5.93 -13.44
CA PRO A 115 -11.03 -5.29 -14.54
C PRO A 115 -10.36 -4.02 -15.07
N PHE A 116 -9.61 -3.29 -14.26
CA PHE A 116 -8.87 -2.11 -14.71
C PHE A 116 -7.61 -2.50 -15.50
N LEU A 117 -6.83 -3.46 -15.00
CA LEU A 117 -5.66 -3.99 -15.70
C LEU A 117 -6.04 -4.62 -17.06
N ASP A 118 -7.14 -5.35 -17.12
CA ASP A 118 -7.66 -5.93 -18.37
C ASP A 118 -7.98 -4.84 -19.40
N ARG A 119 -8.51 -3.70 -18.95
CA ARG A 119 -8.81 -2.55 -19.82
C ARG A 119 -7.54 -1.87 -20.35
N LEU A 120 -6.53 -1.67 -19.50
CA LEU A 120 -5.25 -1.11 -19.93
C LEU A 120 -4.54 -2.02 -20.92
N LYS A 121 -4.58 -3.33 -20.67
CA LYS A 121 -4.04 -4.35 -21.58
C LYS A 121 -4.76 -4.34 -22.93
N ALA A 122 -6.09 -4.29 -22.95
CA ALA A 122 -6.88 -4.23 -24.19
C ALA A 122 -6.63 -2.93 -25.00
N ALA A 123 -6.17 -1.87 -24.34
CA ALA A 123 -5.80 -0.60 -24.96
C ALA A 123 -4.31 -0.53 -25.36
N ASN A 124 -3.52 -1.58 -25.14
CA ASN A 124 -2.07 -1.61 -25.35
C ASN A 124 -1.32 -0.50 -24.58
N ILE A 125 -1.80 -0.16 -23.38
CA ILE A 125 -1.13 0.82 -22.51
C ILE A 125 -0.10 0.09 -21.63
N PRO A 126 1.19 0.45 -21.70
CA PRO A 126 2.22 -0.07 -20.82
C PRO A 126 1.89 0.20 -19.34
N MET A 127 2.24 -0.76 -18.49
CA MET A 127 2.02 -0.69 -17.04
C MET A 127 3.32 -1.03 -16.31
N ALA A 128 3.60 -0.34 -15.21
CA ALA A 128 4.71 -0.63 -14.32
C ALA A 128 4.27 -0.46 -12.85
N VAL A 129 5.04 -1.04 -11.93
CA VAL A 129 4.91 -0.80 -10.49
C VAL A 129 6.07 0.09 -10.05
N GLY A 130 5.79 1.13 -9.28
CA GLY A 130 6.77 1.96 -8.58
C GLY A 130 6.58 1.75 -7.09
N THR A 131 7.58 1.14 -6.44
CA THR A 131 7.62 0.86 -5.00
C THR A 131 9.00 1.17 -4.44
#